data_AF-A0A9E7ZUP1-F1
#
_entry.id   AF-A0A9E7ZUP1-F1
#
_cell.length_a   1.000
_cell.length_b   1.000
_cell.length_c   1.000
_cell.angle_alpha   90.00
_cell.angle_beta   90.00
_cell.angle_gamma   90.00
#
_symmetry.space_group_name_H-M   'P 1'
#
loop_
_entity.id
_entity.type
_entity.pdbx_description
1 polymer ?
#
loop_
_entity_poly.entity_id
_entity_poly.type
_entity_poly.pdbx_seq_one_letter_code
_entity_poly.pdbx_strand_id
1 'polypeptide(L)'
;MPPDLIKRFEAETGIKVNLDVYDSNDTMLAKLQAGGGGYDIVVPSNSILATMIKSGLLLKVDAAKMSNFSNVAAPHDRPAADPGREYSVPYLPQLDDASEERG
;
A
#
# COMPACT_ATOMS: atom_id res chain seq x y z
N MET A 1 11.61 -1.14 -1.20
CA MET A 1 11.52 -1.78 -2.53
C MET A 1 12.91 -2.14 -3.03
N PRO A 2 13.16 -3.37 -3.50
CA PRO A 2 14.44 -3.72 -4.12
C PRO A 2 14.74 -2.82 -5.33
N PRO A 3 15.97 -2.31 -5.50
CA PRO A 3 16.29 -1.37 -6.58
C PRO A 3 16.08 -1.90 -8.00
N ASP A 4 16.11 -3.21 -8.19
CA ASP A 4 15.98 -3.90 -9.48
C ASP A 4 14.53 -4.29 -9.83
N LEU A 5 13.61 -4.28 -8.85
CA LEU A 5 12.24 -4.77 -9.04
C LEU A 5 11.49 -3.99 -10.12
N ILE A 6 11.58 -2.66 -10.10
CA ILE A 6 10.96 -1.81 -11.12
C ILE A 6 11.52 -2.14 -12.50
N LYS A 7 12.86 -2.22 -12.62
CA LYS A 7 13.50 -2.51 -13.91
C LYS A 7 13.03 -3.84 -14.50
N ARG A 8 12.91 -4.86 -13.66
CA ARG A 8 12.39 -6.18 -14.06
C ARG A 8 10.93 -6.10 -14.48
N PHE A 9 10.08 -5.44 -13.70
CA PHE A 9 8.68 -5.24 -14.05
C PHE A 9 8.52 -4.51 -15.38
N GLU A 10 9.26 -3.42 -15.61
CA GLU A 10 9.22 -2.69 -16.89
C GLU A 10 9.71 -3.55 -18.06
N ALA A 11 10.74 -4.38 -17.85
CA ALA A 11 11.27 -5.25 -18.90
C ALA A 11 10.32 -6.41 -19.25
N GLU A 12 9.67 -7.00 -18.25
CA GLU A 12 8.75 -8.13 -18.40
C GLU A 12 7.39 -7.70 -18.99
N THR A 13 6.93 -6.49 -18.69
CA THR A 13 5.57 -6.03 -19.05
C THR A 13 5.55 -4.95 -20.14
N GLY A 14 6.66 -4.23 -20.35
CA GLY A 14 6.72 -3.04 -21.19
C GLY A 14 6.07 -1.79 -20.58
N ILE A 15 5.48 -1.89 -19.38
CA ILE A 15 4.83 -0.78 -18.68
C ILE A 15 5.90 0.10 -18.04
N LYS A 16 5.78 1.43 -18.19
CA LYS A 16 6.66 2.40 -17.53
C LYS A 16 6.15 2.77 -16.16
N VAL A 17 7.05 2.77 -15.17
CA VAL A 17 6.74 3.08 -13.78
C VAL A 17 7.21 4.50 -13.48
N ASN A 18 6.25 5.39 -13.21
CA ASN A 18 6.53 6.70 -12.64
C ASN A 18 6.50 6.59 -11.12
N LEU A 19 7.68 6.58 -10.48
CA LEU A 19 7.80 6.47 -9.03
C LEU A 19 7.97 7.85 -8.38
N ASP A 20 7.07 8.19 -7.47
CA ASP A 20 7.24 9.28 -6.51
C ASP A 20 7.41 8.69 -5.11
N VAL A 21 8.21 9.35 -4.27
CA VAL A 21 8.44 8.96 -2.87
C VAL A 21 8.02 10.08 -1.94
N TYR A 22 7.58 9.71 -0.75
CA TYR A 22 7.19 10.65 0.31
C TYR A 22 7.84 10.24 1.63
N ASP A 23 7.94 11.21 2.54
CA ASP A 23 8.56 11.07 3.85
C ASP A 23 7.57 10.67 4.95
N SER A 24 6.29 10.97 4.79
CA SER A 24 5.25 10.68 5.78
C SER A 24 3.89 10.36 5.18
N ASN A 25 3.06 9.64 5.96
CA ASN A 25 1.67 9.36 5.61
C ASN A 25 0.83 10.63 5.46
N ASP A 26 1.12 11.67 6.24
CA ASP A 26 0.40 12.95 6.19
C ASP A 26 0.72 13.69 4.89
N THR A 27 1.99 13.70 4.47
CA THR A 27 2.43 14.24 3.17
C THR A 27 1.70 13.53 2.02
N MET A 28 1.64 12.19 2.06
CA MET A 28 0.95 11.40 1.06
C MET A 28 -0.56 11.71 1.03
N LEU A 29 -1.22 11.73 2.20
CA LEU A 29 -2.65 11.99 2.30
C LEU A 29 -3.01 13.39 1.80
N ALA A 30 -2.23 14.41 2.17
CA ALA A 30 -2.42 15.77 1.70
C ALA A 30 -2.30 15.88 0.17
N LYS A 31 -1.30 15.22 -0.44
CA LYS A 31 -1.14 15.16 -1.91
C LYS A 31 -2.38 14.57 -2.59
N LEU A 32 -2.90 13.46 -2.07
CA LEU A 32 -4.10 12.79 -2.63
C LEU A 32 -5.35 13.66 -2.49
N GLN A 33 -5.56 14.27 -1.32
CA GLN A 33 -6.73 15.12 -1.05
C GLN A 33 -6.72 16.43 -1.84
N ALA A 34 -5.54 16.99 -2.16
CA ALA A 34 -5.40 18.19 -2.97
C ALA A 34 -5.75 18.00 -4.46
N GLY A 35 -6.30 16.84 -4.85
CA GLY A 35 -6.59 16.49 -6.24
C GLY A 35 -5.38 15.92 -6.98
N GLY A 36 -4.31 15.54 -6.28
CA GLY A 36 -3.14 14.83 -6.83
C GLY A 36 -3.43 13.38 -7.23
N GLY A 37 -4.64 13.10 -7.71
CA GLY A 37 -5.17 11.78 -8.10
C GLY A 37 -4.57 11.19 -9.37
N GLY A 38 -3.27 11.40 -9.60
CA GLY A 38 -2.51 10.82 -10.72
C GLY A 38 -1.80 9.52 -10.37
N TYR A 39 -2.08 8.92 -9.21
CA TYR A 39 -1.46 7.69 -8.76
C TYR A 39 -2.40 6.50 -8.93
N ASP A 40 -1.93 5.46 -9.63
CA ASP A 40 -2.63 4.19 -9.73
C ASP A 40 -2.43 3.32 -8.47
N ILE A 41 -1.28 3.45 -7.81
CA ILE A 41 -0.88 2.67 -6.64
C ILE A 41 -0.25 3.60 -5.60
N VAL A 42 -0.67 3.43 -4.34
CA VAL A 42 -0.09 4.08 -3.16
C VAL A 42 0.19 3.03 -2.09
N VAL A 43 1.14 3.31 -1.19
CA VAL A 43 1.58 2.35 -0.15
C VAL A 43 1.40 2.96 1.25
N PRO A 44 0.16 3.21 1.70
CA PRO A 44 -0.11 3.78 3.02
C PRO A 44 0.27 2.83 4.16
N SER A 45 0.48 3.37 5.37
CA SER A 45 0.48 2.55 6.58
C SER A 45 -0.92 2.01 6.91
N ASN A 46 -0.98 0.96 7.74
CA ASN A 46 -2.24 0.44 8.25
C ASN A 46 -3.06 1.48 9.04
N SER A 47 -2.38 2.42 9.71
CA SER A 47 -3.04 3.45 10.53
C SER A 47 -3.92 4.41 9.71
N ILE A 48 -3.53 4.72 8.48
CA ILE A 48 -4.30 5.62 7.61
C ILE A 48 -5.22 4.88 6.63
N LEU A 49 -5.04 3.57 6.44
CA LEU A 49 -5.88 2.77 5.54
C LEU A 49 -7.38 2.90 5.85
N ALA A 50 -7.76 2.81 7.12
CA ALA A 50 -9.16 2.95 7.54
C ALA A 50 -9.73 4.33 7.18
N THR A 51 -8.93 5.38 7.31
CA THR A 51 -9.32 6.75 6.93
C THR A 51 -9.53 6.85 5.43
N MET A 52 -8.62 6.30 4.62
CA MET A 52 -8.71 6.34 3.16
C MET A 52 -9.92 5.57 2.61
N ILE A 53 -10.26 4.42 3.21
CA ILE A 53 -11.48 3.66 2.88
C ILE A 53 -12.72 4.52 3.20
N LYS A 54 -12.78 5.10 4.40
CA LYS A 54 -13.93 5.91 4.84
C LYS A 54 -14.12 7.19 4.02
N SER A 55 -13.03 7.79 3.54
CA SER A 55 -13.08 9.01 2.73
C SER A 55 -13.29 8.74 1.23
N GLY A 56 -13.45 7.47 0.82
CA GLY A 56 -13.70 7.11 -0.58
C GLY A 56 -12.50 7.37 -1.51
N LEU A 57 -11.28 7.43 -0.95
CA LEU A 57 -10.06 7.68 -1.72
C LEU A 57 -9.52 6.42 -2.43
N LEU A 58 -10.07 5.23 -2.10
CA LEU A 58 -9.61 3.94 -2.64
C LEU A 58 -10.69 3.29 -3.49
N LEU A 59 -10.27 2.73 -4.63
CA LEU A 59 -11.10 1.85 -5.43
C LEU A 59 -11.10 0.44 -4.82
N LYS A 60 -12.22 -0.26 -4.96
CA LYS A 60 -12.27 -1.70 -4.68
C LYS A 60 -11.47 -2.45 -5.75
N VAL A 61 -10.55 -3.29 -5.30
CA VAL A 61 -9.68 -4.11 -6.16
C VAL A 61 -9.89 -5.61 -5.96
N ASP A 62 -10.73 -5.99 -4.97
CA ASP A 62 -11.02 -7.38 -4.63
C ASP A 62 -9.74 -8.22 -4.47
N ALA A 63 -8.76 -7.70 -3.72
CA ALA A 63 -7.42 -8.28 -3.62
C ALA A 63 -7.42 -9.74 -3.19
N ALA A 64 -8.36 -10.17 -2.33
CA ALA A 64 -8.53 -11.57 -1.94
C ALA A 64 -8.75 -12.53 -3.11
N LYS A 65 -9.23 -12.06 -4.26
CA LYS A 65 -9.49 -12.87 -5.46
C LYS A 65 -8.29 -12.96 -6.41
N MET A 66 -7.21 -12.21 -6.16
CA MET A 66 -6.01 -12.24 -7.01
C MET A 66 -5.30 -13.59 -6.88
N SER A 67 -4.80 -14.13 -7.99
CA SER A 67 -4.16 -15.46 -8.04
C SER A 67 -3.03 -15.62 -7.02
N ASN A 68 -2.27 -14.56 -6.79
CA ASN A 68 -1.12 -14.54 -5.88
C ASN A 68 -1.49 -14.26 -4.42
N PHE A 69 -2.75 -13.96 -4.10
CA PHE A 69 -3.17 -13.63 -2.73
C PHE A 69 -3.03 -14.81 -1.76
N SER A 70 -3.05 -16.04 -2.30
CA SER A 70 -2.76 -17.28 -1.54
C SER A 70 -1.39 -17.28 -0.85
N ASN A 71 -0.45 -16.41 -1.25
CA ASN A 71 0.86 -16.28 -0.62
C ASN A 71 0.87 -15.34 0.60
N VAL A 72 -0.25 -14.70 0.92
CA VAL A 72 -0.37 -13.78 2.06
C VAL A 72 -0.65 -14.60 3.32
N ALA A 73 0.28 -14.57 4.27
CA ALA A 73 0.16 -15.30 5.53
C ALA A 73 -0.57 -14.49 6.61
N ALA A 74 -1.22 -15.19 7.54
CA ALA A 74 -1.74 -14.60 8.76
C ALA A 74 -0.59 -13.99 9.62
N PRO A 75 -0.82 -12.87 10.31
CA PRO A 75 -2.09 -12.13 10.42
C PRO A 75 -2.32 -11.12 9.28
N HIS A 76 -1.47 -11.10 8.26
CA HIS A 76 -1.52 -10.10 7.18
C HIS A 76 -2.57 -10.42 6.12
N ASP A 77 -3.26 -11.55 6.15
CA ASP A 77 -4.36 -11.85 5.24
C ASP A 77 -5.65 -11.08 5.60
N ARG A 78 -5.85 -10.76 6.88
CA ARG A 78 -7.09 -10.16 7.40
C ARG A 78 -6.84 -8.96 8.33
N PRO A 79 -6.50 -7.77 7.79
CA PRO A 79 -6.27 -6.57 8.59
C PRO A 79 -7.60 -6.01 9.13
N ALA A 80 -7.58 -5.39 10.31
CA ALA A 80 -8.79 -4.85 10.96
C ALA A 80 -9.54 -3.80 10.11
N ALA A 81 -8.79 -2.97 9.37
CA ALA A 81 -9.36 -1.91 8.53
C ALA A 81 -9.97 -2.41 7.21
N ASP A 82 -9.53 -3.59 6.73
CA ASP A 82 -9.97 -4.17 5.46
C ASP A 82 -10.03 -5.72 5.56
N PRO A 83 -10.92 -6.30 6.41
CA PRO A 83 -10.90 -7.73 6.72
C PRO A 83 -11.21 -8.62 5.49
N GLY A 84 -11.93 -8.08 4.52
CA GLY A 84 -12.25 -8.74 3.26
C GLY A 84 -11.19 -8.56 2.17
N ARG A 85 -10.16 -7.74 2.42
CA ARG A 85 -9.15 -7.35 1.42
C ARG A 85 -9.81 -6.83 0.14
N GLU A 86 -10.83 -5.99 0.30
CA GLU A 86 -11.56 -5.37 -0.81
C GLU A 86 -10.76 -4.23 -1.42
N TYR A 87 -9.88 -3.59 -0.65
CA TYR A 87 -9.20 -2.35 -1.04
C TYR A 87 -7.66 -2.44 -1.05
N SER A 88 -7.06 -3.40 -0.34
CA SER A 88 -5.63 -3.38 -0.06
C SER A 88 -4.94 -4.74 -0.15
N VAL A 89 -3.66 -4.73 -0.56
CA VAL A 89 -2.72 -5.85 -0.43
C VAL A 89 -1.60 -5.49 0.55
N PRO A 90 -1.07 -6.43 1.35
CA PRO A 90 0.08 -6.16 2.21
C PRO A 90 1.36 -6.03 1.39
N TYR A 91 2.26 -5.12 1.78
CA TYR A 91 3.56 -4.91 1.12
C TYR A 91 4.75 -5.27 2.02
N LEU A 92 4.90 -4.55 3.14
CA LEU A 92 5.92 -4.82 4.14
C LEU A 92 5.25 -4.93 5.52
N PRO A 93 5.79 -5.76 6.44
CA PRO A 93 5.40 -5.69 7.83
C PRO A 93 5.61 -4.26 8.33
N GLN A 94 4.63 -3.73 9.06
CA GLN A 94 4.87 -2.56 9.87
C GLN A 94 5.89 -3.00 10.93
N LEU A 95 7.11 -2.50 10.85
CA LEU A 95 8.00 -2.56 12.00
C LEU A 95 7.38 -1.59 12.99
N ASP A 96 6.73 -2.12 14.03
CA ASP A 96 6.45 -1.31 15.20
C ASP A 96 7.79 -0.76 15.67
N ASP A 97 7.86 0.54 15.91
CA ASP A 97 9.02 1.20 16.50
C ASP A 97 9.18 0.78 17.98
N ALA A 98 9.38 -0.51 18.21
CA ALA A 98 9.76 -1.06 19.50
C ALA A 98 11.26 -0.85 19.78
N SER A 99 11.93 0.04 19.03
CA SER A 99 13.34 0.39 19.21
C SER A 99 13.57 1.70 19.94
N GLU A 100 12.59 2.62 20.02
CA GLU A 100 12.78 3.88 20.76
C GLU A 100 12.53 3.80 22.28
N GLU A 101 12.02 2.69 22.84
CA GLU A 101 11.85 2.52 24.30
C GLU A 101 12.94 1.69 24.99
N ARG A 102 14.08 1.45 24.34
CA ARG A 102 15.28 0.91 25.00
C ARG A 102 16.50 1.79 24.75
N GLY A 103 16.46 3.00 25.32
CA GLY A 103 17.60 3.90 25.51
C GLY A 103 17.69 4.33 26.97
#